data_AF-A0A6J8D775-F1
#
_entry.id   AF-A0A6J8D775-F1
#
_cell.length_a   1.000
_cell.length_b   1.000
_cell.length_c   1.000
_cell.angle_alpha   90.00
_cell.angle_beta   90.00
_cell.angle_gamma   90.00
#
_symmetry.space_group_name_H-M   'P 1'
#
loop_
_entity.id
_entity.type
_entity.pdbx_description
1 polymer ?
#
loop_
_entity_poly.entity_id
_entity_poly.type
_entity_poly.pdbx_seq_one_letter_code
_entity_poly.pdbx_strand_id
1 'polypeptide(L)'
;MYRQCTEMYCDETFRTCTKPYEQYSTIHGGYRNRMLCFVSCLMTARNIGDYRHVLQILTVKIRHITGHRWHPRKVICDFELALLAAVVTELPHAQVSECYFQFNQSLWRKVQNLGLAASYRRQPAVKRVVRKNYGHWIPTNCCCASEFLSFENIPQNSETAGDILD
;
A
#
# COMPACT_ATOMS: atom_id res chain seq x y z
N MET A 1 -7.40 -7.21 21.61
CA MET A 1 -7.26 -7.16 20.14
C MET A 1 -6.25 -6.08 19.72
N TYR A 2 -6.59 -4.80 19.76
CA TYR A 2 -5.73 -3.71 19.24
C TYR A 2 -4.38 -3.50 19.95
N ARG A 3 -4.25 -3.86 21.23
CA ARG A 3 -2.98 -3.79 21.99
C ARG A 3 -1.84 -4.64 21.41
N GLN A 4 -2.15 -5.69 20.65
CA GLN A 4 -1.15 -6.59 20.06
C GLN A 4 -1.00 -6.36 18.55
N CYS A 5 -1.65 -5.34 18.01
CA CYS A 5 -1.56 -4.99 16.59
C CYS A 5 -0.31 -4.13 16.38
N THR A 6 0.81 -4.79 16.10
CA THR A 6 2.11 -4.13 15.91
C THR A 6 2.32 -3.58 14.51
N GLU A 7 1.52 -4.04 13.55
CA GLU A 7 1.61 -3.67 12.14
C GLU A 7 0.29 -3.06 11.67
N MET A 8 0.39 -1.92 11.00
CA MET A 8 -0.71 -1.23 10.32
C MET A 8 -0.45 -1.30 8.82
N TYR A 9 -1.50 -1.57 8.05
CA TYR A 9 -1.46 -1.56 6.60
C TYR A 9 -2.44 -0.51 6.10
N CYS A 10 -2.00 0.37 5.21
CA CYS A 10 -2.88 1.27 4.48
C CYS A 10 -2.91 0.82 3.02
N ASP A 11 -4.10 0.79 2.43
CA ASP A 11 -4.29 0.49 1.02
C ASP A 11 -5.25 1.50 0.41
N GLU A 12 -4.81 2.13 -0.67
CA GLU A 12 -5.56 3.12 -1.43
C GLU A 12 -5.94 2.60 -2.82
N THR A 13 -7.20 2.80 -3.20
CA THR A 13 -7.68 2.50 -4.56
C THR A 13 -8.31 3.74 -5.18
N PHE A 14 -7.89 4.06 -6.41
CA PHE A 14 -8.25 5.30 -7.10
C PHE A 14 -9.24 5.10 -8.26
N ARG A 15 -9.08 4.00 -9.02
CA ARG A 15 -9.78 3.80 -10.31
C ARG A 15 -11.27 3.52 -10.18
N THR A 16 -11.72 3.13 -9.00
CA THR A 16 -13.09 2.62 -8.75
C THR A 16 -14.01 3.66 -8.11
N CYS A 17 -13.54 4.87 -7.85
CA CYS A 17 -14.33 5.90 -7.18
C CYS A 17 -15.14 6.74 -8.18
N THR A 18 -16.45 6.82 -7.95
CA THR A 18 -17.32 7.77 -8.65
C THR A 18 -17.18 9.16 -8.02
N LYS A 19 -17.28 10.20 -8.86
CA LYS A 19 -17.30 11.59 -8.38
C LYS A 19 -18.43 11.77 -7.35
N PRO A 20 -18.22 12.51 -6.25
CA PRO A 20 -17.12 13.46 -6.02
C PRO A 20 -15.87 12.86 -5.35
N TYR A 21 -15.78 11.54 -5.17
CA TYR A 21 -14.67 10.92 -4.45
C TYR A 21 -13.47 10.69 -5.36
N GLU A 22 -12.27 11.01 -4.87
CA GLU A 22 -11.02 10.78 -5.59
C GLU A 22 -10.38 9.44 -5.22
N GLN A 23 -10.69 8.91 -4.03
CA GLN A 23 -10.10 7.67 -3.56
C GLN A 23 -10.94 6.95 -2.52
N TYR A 24 -10.69 5.64 -2.42
CA TYR A 24 -11.13 4.79 -1.34
C TYR A 24 -9.89 4.31 -0.58
N SER A 25 -9.79 4.67 0.69
CA SER A 25 -8.67 4.30 1.57
C SER A 25 -9.17 3.34 2.64
N THR A 26 -8.36 2.31 2.90
CA THR A 26 -8.60 1.34 3.96
C THR A 26 -7.38 1.23 4.86
N ILE A 27 -7.64 1.13 6.17
CA ILE A 27 -6.60 0.94 7.17
C ILE A 27 -6.89 -0.37 7.90
N HIS A 28 -5.90 -1.25 7.90
CA HIS A 28 -5.97 -2.57 8.50
C HIS A 28 -4.90 -2.74 9.56
N GLY A 29 -5.15 -3.67 10.47
CA GLY A 29 -4.19 -4.10 11.47
C GLY A 29 -4.04 -5.61 11.55
N GLY A 30 -2.80 -6.08 11.68
CA GLY A 30 -2.49 -7.49 11.90
C GLY A 30 -2.72 -7.91 13.36
N TYR A 31 -3.53 -8.94 13.60
CA TYR A 31 -3.75 -9.53 14.92
C TYR A 31 -3.87 -11.04 14.85
N ARG A 32 -2.99 -11.77 15.55
CA ARG A 32 -3.01 -13.25 15.65
C ARG A 32 -3.20 -13.93 14.28
N ASN A 33 -2.38 -13.55 13.30
CA ASN A 33 -2.43 -14.08 11.94
C ASN A 33 -3.74 -13.79 11.18
N ARG A 34 -4.48 -12.76 11.60
CA ARG A 34 -5.65 -12.23 10.88
C ARG A 34 -5.44 -10.76 10.58
N MET A 35 -5.96 -10.33 9.43
CA MET A 35 -6.04 -8.92 9.07
C MET A 35 -7.41 -8.38 9.45
N LEU A 36 -7.41 -7.22 10.13
CA LEU A 36 -8.62 -6.59 10.64
C LEU A 36 -8.75 -5.20 10.01
N CYS A 37 -9.83 -4.96 9.28
CA CYS A 37 -10.14 -3.64 8.78
C CYS A 37 -10.61 -2.74 9.93
N PHE A 38 -9.89 -1.64 10.17
CA PHE A 38 -10.23 -0.64 11.17
C PHE A 38 -10.94 0.56 10.57
N VAL A 39 -10.55 0.95 9.35
CA VAL A 39 -11.12 2.07 8.62
C VAL A 39 -11.34 1.64 7.18
N SER A 40 -12.49 2.04 6.65
CA SER A 40 -12.82 1.99 5.24
C SER A 40 -13.56 3.29 4.93
N CYS A 41 -12.95 4.20 4.19
CA CYS A 41 -13.52 5.51 3.90
C CYS A 41 -13.30 5.95 2.46
N LEU A 42 -14.31 6.64 1.92
CA LEU A 42 -14.22 7.40 0.68
C LEU A 42 -13.73 8.81 0.99
N MET A 43 -12.74 9.28 0.26
CA MET A 43 -12.16 10.61 0.45
C MET A 43 -12.32 11.44 -0.83
N THR A 44 -12.69 12.70 -0.66
CA THR A 44 -12.89 13.67 -1.76
C THR A 44 -11.61 14.39 -2.15
N ALA A 45 -10.54 14.26 -1.36
CA ALA A 45 -9.23 14.82 -1.65
C ALA A 45 -8.09 13.96 -1.07
N ARG A 46 -6.88 14.20 -1.59
CA ARG A 46 -5.63 13.50 -1.24
C ARG A 46 -4.64 14.47 -0.63
N ASN A 47 -5.03 15.10 0.47
CA ASN A 47 -4.16 16.04 1.18
C ASN A 47 -3.80 15.52 2.57
N ILE A 48 -2.73 16.08 3.12
CA ILE A 48 -2.18 15.66 4.42
C ILE A 48 -3.23 15.82 5.53
N GLY A 49 -4.03 16.89 5.48
CA GLY A 49 -5.05 17.18 6.49
C GLY A 49 -6.09 16.07 6.61
N ASP A 50 -6.60 15.58 5.50
CA ASP A 50 -7.64 14.53 5.49
C ASP A 50 -7.10 13.21 6.04
N TYR A 51 -5.89 12.80 5.66
CA TYR A 51 -5.27 11.59 6.21
C TYR A 51 -4.98 11.71 7.70
N ARG A 52 -4.46 12.87 8.14
CA ARG A 52 -4.24 13.13 9.57
C ARG A 52 -5.56 13.02 10.34
N HIS A 53 -6.63 13.57 9.81
CA HIS A 53 -7.95 13.50 10.42
C HIS A 53 -8.44 12.05 10.59
N VAL A 54 -8.29 11.23 9.54
CA VAL A 54 -8.63 9.80 9.58
C VAL A 54 -7.81 9.05 10.65
N LEU A 55 -6.50 9.26 10.69
CA LEU A 55 -5.60 8.63 11.68
C LEU A 55 -5.92 9.07 13.11
N GLN A 56 -6.24 10.35 13.32
CA GLN A 56 -6.66 10.87 14.62
C GLN A 56 -7.97 10.24 15.10
N ILE A 57 -8.97 10.17 14.23
CA ILE A 57 -10.24 9.50 14.55
C ILE A 57 -9.99 8.04 14.91
N LEU A 58 -9.16 7.34 14.14
CA LEU A 58 -8.81 5.95 14.39
C LEU A 58 -8.15 5.76 15.76
N THR A 59 -7.12 6.53 16.08
CA THR A 59 -6.40 6.42 17.37
C THR A 59 -7.30 6.76 18.56
N VAL A 60 -8.16 7.77 18.44
CA VAL A 60 -9.16 8.13 19.46
C VAL A 60 -10.17 7.00 19.64
N LYS A 61 -10.72 6.45 18.55
CA LYS A 61 -11.68 5.33 18.62
C LYS A 61 -11.07 4.09 19.24
N ILE A 62 -9.84 3.72 18.85
CA ILE A 62 -9.15 2.58 19.46
C ILE A 62 -8.94 2.82 20.96
N ARG A 63 -8.51 4.02 21.35
CA ARG A 63 -8.34 4.37 22.78
C ARG A 63 -9.65 4.29 23.54
N HIS A 64 -10.75 4.78 22.97
CA HIS A 64 -12.06 4.72 23.59
C HIS A 64 -12.56 3.29 23.78
N ILE A 65 -12.45 2.45 22.74
CA ILE A 65 -12.94 1.06 22.77
C ILE A 65 -12.08 0.17 23.68
N THR A 66 -10.78 0.42 23.75
CA THR A 66 -9.83 -0.50 24.40
C THR A 66 -9.26 0.01 25.71
N GLY A 67 -9.44 1.29 26.02
CA GLY A 67 -8.76 1.96 27.13
C GLY A 67 -7.26 2.18 26.89
N HIS A 68 -6.75 1.95 25.67
CA HIS A 68 -5.31 1.94 25.40
C HIS A 68 -4.92 2.79 24.20
N ARG A 69 -3.80 3.51 24.33
CA ARG A 69 -3.18 4.19 23.20
C ARG A 69 -2.55 3.15 22.27
N TRP A 70 -2.99 3.13 21.03
CA TRP A 70 -2.42 2.28 20.00
C TRP A 70 -1.15 2.89 19.46
N HIS A 71 -0.09 2.07 19.40
CA HIS A 71 1.22 2.45 18.86
C HIS A 71 1.69 1.32 17.96
N PRO A 72 1.35 1.35 16.65
CA PRO A 72 1.91 0.41 15.71
C PRO A 72 3.43 0.61 15.66
N ARG A 73 4.20 -0.49 15.61
CA ARG A 73 5.66 -0.44 15.43
C ARG A 73 6.02 -0.24 13.97
N LYS A 74 5.17 -0.73 13.06
CA LYS A 74 5.38 -0.67 11.63
C LYS A 74 4.11 -0.24 10.92
N VAL A 75 4.26 0.63 9.93
CA VAL A 75 3.21 1.04 9.01
C VAL A 75 3.66 0.69 7.62
N ILE A 76 2.83 -0.04 6.88
CA ILE A 76 3.05 -0.39 5.48
C ILE A 76 1.98 0.33 4.66
N CYS A 77 2.37 1.21 3.75
CA CYS A 77 1.44 2.01 2.95
C CYS A 77 1.98 2.29 1.55
N ASP A 78 1.14 2.91 0.73
CA ASP A 78 1.51 3.44 -0.57
C ASP A 78 2.57 4.54 -0.48
N PHE A 79 3.25 4.77 -1.60
CA PHE A 79 4.21 5.87 -1.81
C PHE A 79 3.54 7.25 -1.91
N GLU A 80 2.29 7.37 -1.45
CA GLU A 80 1.55 8.62 -1.51
C GLU A 80 2.13 9.60 -0.47
N LEU A 81 2.66 10.73 -0.95
CA LEU A 81 3.44 11.64 -0.13
C LEU A 81 2.61 12.24 1.01
N ALA A 82 1.33 12.55 0.77
CA ALA A 82 0.48 13.13 1.79
C ALA A 82 0.15 12.13 2.91
N LEU A 83 -0.05 10.86 2.59
CA LEU A 83 -0.24 9.76 3.53
C LEU A 83 1.04 9.51 4.33
N LEU A 84 2.20 9.44 3.68
CA LEU A 84 3.49 9.29 4.35
C LEU A 84 3.71 10.43 5.36
N ALA A 85 3.47 11.68 4.96
CA ALA A 85 3.59 12.84 5.84
C ALA A 85 2.60 12.77 7.02
N ALA A 86 1.36 12.33 6.77
CA ALA A 86 0.36 12.17 7.81
C ALA A 86 0.73 11.07 8.81
N VAL A 87 1.22 9.92 8.34
CA VAL A 87 1.68 8.81 9.17
C VAL A 87 2.86 9.22 10.04
N VAL A 88 3.88 9.87 9.48
CA VAL A 88 5.04 10.34 10.25
C VAL A 88 4.61 11.34 11.33
N THR A 89 3.60 12.16 11.04
CA THR A 89 3.11 13.17 12.00
C THR A 89 2.27 12.55 13.12
N GLU A 90 1.33 11.66 12.80
CA GLU A 90 0.38 11.11 13.78
C GLU A 90 0.89 9.84 14.48
N LEU A 91 1.83 9.12 13.85
CA LEU A 91 2.43 7.87 14.35
C LEU A 91 3.97 7.96 14.34
N PRO A 92 4.58 8.93 15.04
CA PRO A 92 6.02 9.27 14.92
C PRO A 92 6.97 8.15 15.38
N HIS A 93 6.47 7.17 16.14
CA HIS A 93 7.27 6.04 16.62
C HIS A 93 7.20 4.82 15.72
N ALA A 94 6.37 4.84 14.69
CA ALA A 94 6.25 3.73 13.76
C ALA A 94 7.32 3.81 12.68
N GLN A 95 7.90 2.67 12.33
CA GLN A 95 8.71 2.54 11.12
C GLN A 95 7.79 2.47 9.91
N VAL A 96 7.90 3.46 9.03
CA VAL A 96 7.15 3.47 7.78
C VAL A 96 7.92 2.67 6.73
N SER A 97 7.24 1.75 6.08
CA SER A 97 7.75 0.95 4.96
C SER A 97 6.76 1.01 3.82
N GLU A 98 7.27 0.94 2.60
CA GLU A 98 6.41 0.89 1.43
C GLU A 98 5.91 -0.52 1.20
N CYS A 99 4.69 -0.64 0.66
CA CYS A 99 4.17 -1.94 0.27
C CYS A 99 4.91 -2.47 -0.97
N TYR A 100 5.51 -3.66 -0.83
CA TYR A 100 6.18 -4.33 -1.95
C TYR A 100 5.25 -4.55 -3.14
N PHE A 101 3.97 -4.82 -2.90
CA PHE A 101 2.98 -5.01 -3.96
C PHE A 101 2.82 -3.75 -4.81
N GLN A 102 2.61 -2.58 -4.20
CA GLN A 102 2.46 -1.32 -4.90
C GLN A 102 3.77 -0.84 -5.54
N PHE A 103 4.92 -1.17 -4.93
CA PHE A 103 6.22 -1.00 -5.55
C PHE A 103 6.32 -1.78 -6.87
N ASN A 104 5.93 -3.06 -6.89
CA ASN A 104 5.94 -3.86 -8.12
C ASN A 104 4.96 -3.32 -9.17
N GLN A 105 3.78 -2.86 -8.77
CA GLN A 105 2.84 -2.22 -9.69
C GLN A 105 3.43 -0.94 -10.31
N SER A 106 4.10 -0.11 -9.51
CA SER A 106 4.75 1.11 -9.97
C SER A 106 5.94 0.81 -10.88
N LEU A 107 6.74 -0.20 -10.53
CA LEU A 107 7.83 -0.71 -11.36
C LEU A 107 7.32 -1.22 -12.71
N TRP A 108 6.22 -1.97 -12.71
CA TRP A 108 5.61 -2.49 -13.94
C TRP A 108 5.10 -1.37 -14.85
N ARG A 109 4.40 -0.36 -14.29
CA ARG A 109 4.02 0.84 -15.05
C ARG A 109 5.23 1.54 -15.66
N LYS A 110 6.35 1.62 -14.93
CA LYS A 110 7.59 2.21 -15.47
C LYS A 110 8.17 1.38 -16.61
N VAL A 111 8.20 0.05 -16.48
CA VAL A 111 8.63 -0.87 -17.55
C VAL A 111 7.78 -0.69 -18.81
N GLN A 112 6.46 -0.57 -18.65
CA GLN A 112 5.53 -0.31 -19.76
C GLN A 112 5.81 1.05 -20.42
N ASN A 113 5.95 2.12 -19.64
CA ASN A 113 6.21 3.48 -20.15
C ASN A 113 7.54 3.60 -20.91
N LEU A 114 8.52 2.76 -20.58
CA LEU A 114 9.80 2.70 -21.28
C LEU A 114 9.77 1.81 -22.54
N GLY A 115 8.61 1.25 -22.91
CA GLY A 115 8.49 0.32 -24.03
C GLY A 115 9.16 -1.04 -23.79
N LEU A 116 9.56 -1.32 -22.55
CA LEU A 116 10.33 -2.51 -22.20
C LEU A 116 9.44 -3.73 -21.90
N ALA A 117 8.10 -3.61 -21.95
CA ALA A 117 7.18 -4.67 -21.57
C ALA A 117 7.43 -6.00 -22.30
N ALA A 118 7.60 -5.96 -23.62
CA ALA A 118 7.85 -7.16 -24.43
C ALA A 118 9.21 -7.79 -24.15
N SER A 119 10.24 -6.97 -23.90
CA SER A 119 11.59 -7.43 -23.56
C SER A 119 11.65 -7.98 -22.13
N TYR A 120 10.96 -7.34 -21.18
CA TYR A 120 10.86 -7.79 -19.80
C TYR A 120 10.20 -9.17 -19.68
N ARG A 121 9.16 -9.43 -20.50
CA ARG A 121 8.47 -10.73 -20.55
C ARG A 121 9.32 -11.84 -21.20
N ARG A 122 10.04 -11.52 -22.28
CA ARG A 122 10.76 -12.52 -23.10
C ARG A 122 12.21 -12.73 -22.71
N GLN A 123 12.86 -11.75 -22.08
CA GLN A 123 14.28 -11.77 -21.80
C GLN A 123 14.55 -11.75 -20.28
N PRO A 124 14.93 -12.90 -19.68
CA PRO A 124 15.25 -13.00 -18.26
C PRO A 124 16.36 -12.04 -17.82
N ALA A 125 17.29 -11.67 -18.71
CA ALA A 125 18.34 -10.70 -18.44
C ALA A 125 17.76 -9.30 -18.15
N VAL A 126 16.80 -8.83 -18.96
CA VAL A 126 16.12 -7.54 -18.76
C VAL A 126 15.33 -7.56 -17.45
N LYS A 127 14.60 -8.65 -17.17
CA LYS A 127 13.90 -8.83 -15.89
C LYS A 127 14.85 -8.71 -14.70
N ARG A 128 16.04 -9.35 -14.78
CA ARG A 128 17.07 -9.27 -13.74
C ARG A 128 17.62 -7.86 -13.57
N VAL A 129 17.96 -7.18 -14.66
CA VAL A 129 18.52 -5.82 -14.63
C VAL A 129 17.52 -4.85 -14.03
N VAL A 130 16.25 -4.91 -14.45
CA VAL A 130 15.19 -4.08 -13.88
C VAL A 130 15.04 -4.38 -12.39
N ARG A 131 14.86 -5.64 -11.98
CA ARG A 131 14.70 -5.98 -10.55
C ARG A 131 15.93 -5.65 -9.71
N LYS A 132 17.15 -5.74 -10.25
CA LYS A 132 18.40 -5.42 -9.55
C LYS A 132 18.59 -3.91 -9.35
N ASN A 133 18.34 -3.10 -10.38
CA ASN A 133 18.46 -1.64 -10.29
C ASN A 133 17.41 -1.03 -9.35
N TYR A 134 16.18 -1.56 -9.39
CA TYR A 134 15.09 -1.06 -8.55
C TYR A 134 15.06 -1.75 -7.17
N GLY A 135 15.62 -2.95 -7.02
CA GLY A 135 15.72 -3.67 -5.74
C GLY A 135 16.69 -3.03 -4.73
N HIS A 136 17.64 -2.21 -5.20
CA HIS A 136 18.50 -1.40 -4.33
C HIS A 136 17.72 -0.36 -3.51
N TRP A 137 16.53 0.03 -3.97
CA TRP A 137 15.63 0.96 -3.27
C TRP A 137 14.67 0.28 -2.30
N ILE A 138 14.66 -1.06 -2.22
CA ILE A 138 13.88 -1.78 -1.22
C ILE A 138 14.72 -1.82 0.06
N PRO A 139 14.25 -1.23 1.17
CA PRO A 139 14.94 -1.36 2.44
C PRO A 139 15.09 -2.84 2.79
N THR A 140 16.32 -3.31 3.07
CA THR A 140 16.66 -4.71 3.37
C THR A 140 15.95 -5.27 4.62
N ASN A 141 15.19 -4.44 5.31
CA ASN A 141 14.39 -4.68 6.49
C ASN A 141 12.87 -4.85 6.20
N CYS A 142 12.47 -4.97 4.94
CA CYS A 142 11.08 -5.26 4.59
C CYS A 142 10.70 -6.73 4.84
N CYS A 143 9.77 -7.00 5.77
CA CYS A 143 9.22 -8.33 6.11
C CYS A 143 8.69 -9.17 4.94
N CYS A 144 8.50 -8.61 3.75
CA CYS A 144 8.02 -9.35 2.57
C CYS A 144 9.10 -10.24 1.92
N ALA A 145 10.32 -10.36 2.47
CA ALA A 145 11.33 -11.28 1.94
C ALA A 145 10.85 -12.74 1.88
N SER A 146 9.92 -13.16 2.76
CA SER A 146 9.31 -14.50 2.72
C SER A 146 8.16 -14.65 1.72
N GLU A 147 7.61 -13.56 1.17
CA GLU A 147 6.59 -13.60 0.10
C GLU A 147 7.20 -13.63 -1.31
N PHE A 148 8.53 -13.56 -1.41
CA PHE A 148 9.27 -13.57 -2.67
C PHE A 148 9.01 -14.81 -3.53
N LEU A 149 8.56 -15.92 -2.93
CA LEU A 149 8.27 -17.19 -3.61
C LEU A 149 6.77 -17.42 -3.90
N SER A 150 5.86 -16.63 -3.29
CA SER A 150 4.41 -16.89 -3.38
C SER A 150 3.74 -16.10 -4.51
N PHE A 151 4.32 -14.97 -4.91
CA PHE A 151 3.76 -14.07 -5.93
C PHE A 151 4.24 -14.37 -7.37
N GLU A 152 5.08 -15.39 -7.57
CA GLU A 152 5.54 -15.81 -8.90
C GLU A 152 4.40 -16.34 -9.80
N ASN A 153 3.21 -16.57 -9.25
CA ASN A 153 2.06 -17.16 -9.93
C ASN A 153 0.81 -16.26 -10.06
N ILE A 154 0.90 -14.93 -9.88
CA ILE A 154 -0.25 -14.09 -10.24
C ILE A 154 -0.39 -14.06 -11.77
N PRO A 155 -1.52 -14.53 -12.34
CA PRO A 155 -1.78 -14.35 -13.76
C PRO A 155 -1.89 -12.86 -14.04
N GLN A 156 -0.96 -12.31 -14.81
CA GLN A 156 -1.06 -10.95 -15.33
C GLN A 156 -2.02 -10.90 -16.53
N ASN A 157 -3.26 -11.35 -16.34
CA ASN A 157 -4.31 -11.12 -17.33
C ASN A 157 -4.95 -9.76 -17.05
N SER A 158 -4.50 -8.76 -17.81
CA SER A 158 -5.26 -7.54 -18.06
C SER A 158 -5.30 -7.29 -19.58
N GLU A 159 -6.00 -8.18 -20.27
CA GLU A 159 -6.68 -7.99 -21.55
C GLU A 159 -8.14 -8.33 -21.20
N THR A 160 -9.19 -7.54 -21.39
CA THR A 160 -9.51 -6.43 -22.29
C THR A 160 -10.54 -5.51 -21.58
N ALA A 161 -10.30 -4.21 -21.54
CA ALA A 161 -11.33 -3.20 -21.29
C ALA A 161 -11.31 -2.19 -22.45
N GLY A 162 -11.29 -2.74 -23.66
CA GLY A 162 -11.69 -2.09 -24.90
C GLY A 162 -12.82 -2.94 -25.47
N ASP A 163 -13.85 -2.27 -25.98
CA ASP A 163 -15.01 -2.81 -26.71
C ASP A 163 -16.26 -3.11 -25.87
N ILE A 164 -16.90 -2.06 -25.35
CA ILE A 164 -18.37 -1.90 -25.42
C ILE A 164 -18.66 -0.40 -25.69
N LEU A 165 -18.63 -0.05 -26.97
CA LEU A 165 -19.49 1.00 -27.54
C LEU A 165 -20.20 0.34 -28.71
N ASP A 166 -21.41 -0.13 -28.44
CA ASP A 166 -22.61 -0.07 -29.27
C ASP A 166 -23.84 -0.28 -28.36
#